data_AF-A0A381SFA6-F1
#
_entry.id   AF-A0A381SFA6-F1
#
_cell.length_a   1.000
_cell.length_b   1.000
_cell.length_c   1.000
_cell.angle_alpha   90.00
_cell.angle_beta   90.00
_cell.angle_gamma   90.00
#
_symmetry.space_group_name_H-M   'P 1'
#
loop_
_entity.id
_entity.type
_entity.pdbx_description
1 polymer ?
#
loop_
_entity_poly.entity_id
_entity_poly.type
_entity_poly.pdbx_seq_one_letter_code
_entity_poly.pdbx_strand_id
1 'polypeptide(L)'
;MKKTLILFISISGILIGQPFNGMTLFSPTQGGGGGGGGSFNTYLVNNDMDVINEWTHPRGVASMPYLLPDSTLVYPYRVQNPTMGSGGVGGGISKYSWNG
;
A
#
# COMPACT_ATOMS: atom_id res chain seq x y z
N MET A 1 -1.31 -44.50 -15.69
CA MET A 1 -0.15 -43.61 -15.45
C MET A 1 -0.11 -42.43 -16.43
N LYS A 2 0.05 -42.64 -17.76
CA LYS A 2 0.12 -41.51 -18.74
C LYS A 2 -1.13 -40.61 -18.75
N LYS A 3 -2.34 -41.18 -18.69
CA LYS A 3 -3.61 -40.42 -18.67
C LYS A 3 -3.79 -39.58 -17.40
N THR A 4 -3.38 -40.13 -16.25
CA THR A 4 -3.40 -39.44 -14.95
C THR A 4 -2.41 -38.27 -14.93
N LEU A 5 -1.24 -38.44 -15.55
CA LEU A 5 -0.22 -37.38 -15.67
C LEU A 5 -0.72 -36.22 -16.55
N ILE A 6 -1.36 -36.52 -17.67
CA ILE A 6 -1.95 -35.51 -18.56
C ILE A 6 -3.04 -34.71 -17.81
N LEU A 7 -3.92 -35.39 -17.07
CA LEU A 7 -4.95 -34.72 -16.27
C LEU A 7 -4.35 -33.77 -15.22
N PHE A 8 -3.25 -34.17 -14.57
CA PHE A 8 -2.57 -33.36 -13.56
C PHE A 8 -1.93 -32.10 -14.16
N ILE A 9 -1.37 -32.20 -15.37
CA ILE A 9 -0.81 -31.06 -16.11
C ILE A 9 -1.92 -30.09 -16.57
N SER A 10 -3.05 -30.62 -17.03
CA SER A 10 -4.19 -29.78 -17.44
C SER A 10 -4.82 -29.03 -16.27
N ILE A 11 -4.91 -29.65 -15.09
CA ILE A 11 -5.46 -29.03 -13.86
C ILE A 11 -4.52 -27.93 -13.34
N SER A 12 -3.20 -28.13 -13.41
CA SER A 12 -2.24 -27.13 -12.93
C SER A 12 -2.22 -25.85 -13.77
N GLY A 13 -2.52 -25.92 -15.07
CA GLY A 13 -2.67 -24.72 -15.91
C GLY A 13 -3.86 -23.83 -15.54
N ILE A 14 -4.93 -24.40 -14.97
CA ILE A 14 -6.14 -23.67 -14.54
C ILE A 14 -5.89 -22.91 -13.21
N LEU A 15 -4.84 -23.29 -12.47
CA LEU A 15 -4.50 -22.69 -11.17
C LEU A 15 -3.65 -21.41 -11.27
N ILE A 16 -3.29 -20.96 -12.48
CA ILE A 16 -2.51 -19.73 -12.67
C ILE A 16 -3.45 -18.52 -12.76
N GLY A 17 -3.78 -17.94 -11.60
CA GLY A 17 -4.49 -16.67 -11.54
C GLY A 17 -3.65 -15.54 -12.13
N GLN A 18 -4.22 -14.77 -13.04
CA GLN A 18 -3.62 -13.53 -13.53
C GLN A 18 -3.86 -12.41 -12.50
N PRO A 19 -2.88 -11.53 -12.23
CA PRO A 19 -3.12 -10.35 -11.41
C PRO A 19 -4.18 -9.47 -12.07
N PHE A 20 -5.01 -8.83 -11.25
CA PHE A 20 -5.95 -7.84 -11.75
C PHE A 20 -5.18 -6.69 -12.42
N ASN A 21 -5.66 -6.21 -13.57
CA ASN A 21 -5.07 -5.07 -14.26
C ASN A 21 -5.45 -3.77 -13.52
N GLY A 22 -4.66 -3.42 -12.50
CA GLY A 22 -4.89 -2.28 -11.63
C GLY A 22 -3.60 -1.75 -11.04
N MET A 23 -3.75 -0.90 -10.03
CA MET A 23 -2.64 -0.27 -9.33
C MET A 23 -2.66 -0.65 -7.84
N THR A 24 -1.48 -0.62 -7.23
CA THR A 24 -1.31 -0.82 -5.79
C THR A 24 -0.96 0.52 -5.13
N LEU A 25 -1.75 0.90 -4.13
CA LEU A 25 -1.50 2.07 -3.29
C LEU A 25 -0.96 1.60 -1.93
N PHE A 26 0.22 2.07 -1.52
CA PHE A 26 0.79 1.69 -0.23
C PHE A 26 1.71 2.76 0.35
N SER A 27 1.78 2.80 1.69
CA SER A 27 2.73 3.63 2.43
C SER A 27 3.61 2.71 3.29
N PRO A 28 4.91 2.60 3.00
CA PRO A 28 5.80 1.76 3.80
C PRO A 28 5.82 2.21 5.27
N THR A 29 5.64 1.25 6.18
CA THR A 29 5.90 1.51 7.60
C THR A 29 7.41 1.44 7.81
N GLN A 30 8.02 2.52 8.29
CA GLN A 30 9.40 2.45 8.75
C GLN A 30 9.43 1.76 10.11
N GLY A 31 10.28 0.74 10.24
CA GLY A 31 10.44 -0.01 11.48
C GLY A 31 10.78 0.88 12.68
N GLY A 32 10.37 0.43 13.88
CA GLY A 32 10.52 1.18 15.13
C GLY A 32 9.22 1.89 15.50
N GLY A 33 8.71 1.62 16.71
CA GLY A 33 7.39 2.05 17.22
C GLY A 33 7.17 3.56 17.40
N GLY A 34 7.91 4.40 16.68
CA GLY A 34 7.90 5.86 16.84
C GLY A 34 8.38 6.63 15.61
N GLY A 35 8.28 6.08 14.40
CA GLY A 35 8.69 6.80 13.18
C GLY A 35 10.21 6.88 13.05
N GLY A 36 10.83 5.79 12.61
CA GLY A 36 12.24 5.79 12.20
C GLY A 36 12.54 6.96 11.24
N GLY A 37 13.75 7.51 11.36
CA GLY A 37 14.18 8.76 10.70
C GLY A 37 14.50 8.63 9.21
N GLY A 38 13.59 8.10 8.42
CA GLY A 38 13.64 8.16 6.96
C GLY A 38 12.44 8.90 6.36
N SER A 39 12.40 8.99 5.04
CA SER A 39 11.31 9.65 4.32
C SER A 39 10.00 8.85 4.41
N PHE A 40 8.91 9.52 4.74
CA PHE A 40 7.58 8.92 4.77
C PHE A 40 6.89 9.18 3.44
N ASN A 41 6.70 8.12 2.66
CA ASN A 41 6.18 8.26 1.30
C ASN A 41 4.97 7.34 1.11
N THR A 42 4.07 7.76 0.24
CA THR A 42 3.01 6.91 -0.30
C THR A 42 3.24 6.75 -1.79
N TYR A 43 3.13 5.52 -2.27
CA TYR A 43 3.34 5.18 -3.68
C TYR A 43 2.06 4.63 -4.28
N LEU A 44 1.80 5.03 -5.53
CA LEU A 44 0.87 4.38 -6.43
C LEU A 44 1.68 3.72 -7.54
N VAL A 45 1.62 2.39 -7.64
CA VAL A 45 2.41 1.62 -8.63
C VAL A 45 1.53 0.74 -9.49
N ASN A 46 1.94 0.48 -10.73
CA ASN A 46 1.30 -0.53 -11.59
C ASN A 46 1.83 -1.94 -11.28
N ASN A 47 1.38 -2.95 -12.03
CA ASN A 47 1.82 -4.34 -11.88
C ASN A 47 3.28 -4.59 -12.30
N ASP A 48 3.87 -3.69 -13.09
CA ASP A 48 5.27 -3.73 -13.52
C ASP A 48 6.21 -3.02 -12.52
N MET A 49 5.65 -2.50 -11.41
CA MET A 49 6.31 -1.71 -10.37
C MET A 49 6.78 -0.32 -10.83
N ASP A 50 6.25 0.20 -11.94
CA ASP A 50 6.45 1.60 -12.30
C ASP A 50 5.71 2.50 -11.31
N VAL A 51 6.38 3.54 -10.84
CA VAL A 51 5.79 4.56 -9.97
C VAL A 51 4.93 5.49 -10.82
N ILE A 52 3.62 5.40 -10.63
CA ILE A 52 2.63 6.26 -11.29
C ILE A 52 2.53 7.60 -10.56
N ASN A 53 2.59 7.57 -9.22
CA ASN A 53 2.64 8.77 -8.39
C ASN A 53 3.28 8.49 -7.03
N GLU A 54 3.79 9.54 -6.42
CA GLU A 54 4.44 9.53 -5.12
C GLU A 54 4.10 10.79 -4.32
N TRP A 55 3.74 10.60 -3.05
CA TRP A 55 3.53 11.69 -2.11
C TRP A 55 4.53 11.57 -0.97
N THR A 56 5.13 12.69 -0.57
CA THR A 56 5.99 12.77 0.61
C THR A 56 5.22 13.36 1.79
N HIS A 57 5.49 12.85 2.99
CA HIS A 57 4.81 13.19 4.21
C HIS A 57 5.79 13.59 5.32
N PRO A 58 5.40 14.51 6.20
CA PRO A 58 6.24 14.91 7.33
C PRO A 58 6.22 13.89 8.48
N ARG A 59 5.28 12.94 8.48
CA ARG A 59 5.05 12.00 9.58
C ARG A 59 4.75 10.60 9.08
N GLY A 60 5.20 9.62 9.85
CA GLY A 60 5.04 8.20 9.54
C GLY A 60 3.59 7.74 9.54
N VAL A 61 3.31 6.73 8.73
CA VAL A 61 1.98 6.20 8.49
C VAL A 61 1.38 5.58 9.75
N ALA A 62 0.08 5.83 9.98
CA ALA A 62 -0.68 5.19 11.06
C ALA A 62 -1.44 3.95 10.56
N SER A 63 -1.95 3.97 9.32
CA SER A 63 -2.72 2.90 8.69
C SER A 63 -2.71 3.05 7.16
N MET A 64 -3.42 2.18 6.45
CA MET A 64 -3.48 2.19 4.98
C MET A 64 -3.97 3.55 4.42
N PRO A 65 -3.31 4.11 3.38
CA PRO A 65 -3.79 5.26 2.64
C PRO A 65 -5.02 4.93 1.78
N TYR A 66 -5.75 5.95 1.36
CA TYR A 66 -6.85 5.84 0.40
C TYR A 66 -6.69 6.86 -0.72
N LEU A 67 -6.97 6.45 -1.95
CA LEU A 67 -7.06 7.34 -3.10
C LEU A 67 -8.53 7.51 -3.48
N LEU A 68 -9.02 8.74 -3.44
CA LEU A 68 -10.40 9.06 -3.79
C LEU A 68 -10.57 9.19 -5.31
N PRO A 69 -11.81 9.07 -5.84
CA PRO A 69 -12.07 9.20 -7.29
C PRO A 69 -11.64 10.54 -7.89
N ASP A 70 -11.54 11.60 -7.08
CA ASP A 70 -11.05 12.92 -7.48
C ASP A 70 -9.52 13.05 -7.46
N SER A 71 -8.81 11.93 -7.33
CA SER A 71 -7.34 11.85 -7.22
C SER A 71 -6.75 12.43 -5.93
N THR A 72 -7.57 12.72 -4.93
CA THR A 72 -7.10 13.12 -3.60
C THR A 72 -6.57 11.93 -2.82
N LEU A 73 -5.34 12.03 -2.34
CA LEU A 73 -4.79 11.08 -1.37
C LEU A 73 -5.28 11.45 0.04
N VAL A 74 -5.82 10.47 0.76
CA VAL A 74 -6.09 10.53 2.20
C VAL A 74 -5.04 9.68 2.92
N TYR A 75 -4.20 10.34 3.72
CA TYR A 75 -3.07 9.72 4.41
C TYR A 75 -3.22 9.83 5.93
N PRO A 76 -3.54 8.72 6.60
CA PRO A 76 -3.51 8.61 8.06
C PRO A 76 -2.08 8.55 8.59
N TYR A 77 -1.74 9.40 9.56
CA TYR A 77 -0.39 9.50 10.10
C TYR A 77 -0.38 9.51 11.63
N ARG A 78 0.79 9.19 12.20
CA ARG A 78 1.03 9.21 13.65
C ARG A 78 1.30 10.64 14.14
N VAL A 79 0.43 11.19 15.00
CA VAL A 79 0.72 12.46 15.70
C VAL A 79 1.83 12.26 16.73
N GLN A 80 2.39 13.37 17.21
CA GLN A 80 3.35 13.36 18.31
C GLN A 80 2.63 13.06 19.63
N ASN A 81 3.28 12.28 20.51
CA ASN A 81 2.77 11.89 21.82
C ASN A 81 1.34 11.31 21.77
N PRO A 82 1.09 10.28 20.93
CA PRO A 82 -0.23 9.68 20.84
C PRO A 82 -0.58 9.00 22.17
N THR A 83 -1.81 9.16 22.63
CA THR A 83 -2.32 8.47 23.83
C THR A 83 -2.61 6.98 23.56
N MET A 84 -2.63 6.57 22.28
CA MET A 84 -2.84 5.20 21.82
C MET A 84 -1.69 4.75 20.92
N GLY A 85 -1.07 3.60 21.24
CA GLY A 85 0.07 3.02 20.51
C GLY A 85 -0.27 1.90 19.51
N SER A 86 -1.55 1.54 19.37
CA SER A 86 -2.05 0.55 18.42
C SER A 86 -3.32 1.06 17.73
N GLY A 87 -3.61 0.58 16.51
CA GLY A 87 -4.84 0.83 15.74
C GLY A 87 -5.30 2.28 15.70
N GLY A 88 -4.97 3.03 14.62
CA GLY A 88 -5.33 4.45 14.53
C GLY A 88 -4.43 5.37 15.36
N VAL A 89 -3.17 4.96 15.56
CA VAL A 89 -2.16 5.68 16.36
C VAL A 89 -2.08 7.14 15.95
N GLY A 90 -2.48 8.01 16.87
CA GLY A 90 -2.40 9.46 16.75
C GLY A 90 -3.56 10.18 16.06
N GLY A 91 -4.51 9.48 15.42
CA GLY A 91 -5.74 10.11 14.89
C GLY A 91 -5.53 11.21 13.84
N GLY A 92 -4.33 11.35 13.28
CA GLY A 92 -4.01 12.38 12.31
C GLY A 92 -4.38 11.96 10.89
N ILE A 93 -5.01 12.87 10.13
CA ILE A 93 -5.35 12.67 8.72
C ILE A 93 -4.88 13.89 7.93
N SER A 94 -4.19 13.64 6.82
CA SER A 94 -3.82 14.67 5.85
C SER A 94 -4.39 14.32 4.49
N LYS A 95 -4.72 15.36 3.71
CA LYS A 95 -5.16 15.24 2.33
C LYS A 95 -4.11 15.87 1.42
N TYR A 96 -3.80 15.22 0.31
CA TYR A 96 -2.87 15.72 -0.69
C TYR A 96 -3.57 15.77 -2.04
N SER A 97 -3.24 16.78 -2.82
CA SER A 97 -3.64 16.82 -4.23
C SER A 97 -2.88 15.74 -5.00
N TRP A 98 -3.26 15.47 -6.25
CA TRP A 98 -2.46 14.57 -7.09
C TRP A 98 -0.99 15.01 -7.20
N ASN A 99 -0.70 16.32 -7.11
CA ASN A 99 0.64 16.87 -7.26
C ASN A 99 1.39 17.06 -5.93
N GLY A 100 0.85 16.57 -4.81
CA GLY A 100 1.27 16.94 -3.46
C GLY A 100 0.33 17.96 -2.85
#